data_AF-A0A2S8BHK2-F1
#
_entry.id   AF-A0A2S8BHK2-F1
#
_cell.length_a   1.000
_cell.length_b   1.000
_cell.length_c   1.000
_cell.angle_alpha   90.00
_cell.angle_beta   90.00
_cell.angle_gamma   90.00
#
_symmetry.space_group_name_H-M   'P 1'
#
loop_
_entity.id
_entity.type
_entity.pdbx_description
1 polymer ?
#
loop_
_entity_poly.entity_id
_entity_poly.type
_entity_poly.pdbx_seq_one_letter_code
_entity_poly.pdbx_strand_id
1 'polypeptide(L)'
;MEPGARVQLPVSPQFEHGLLVDTAALRLADTALVRRDLGYVGTGVSTLTVTNPTDAPGRALLLGGAPFGEQIVMWWNFVGRSHDEIIAFRDAWQHESDRFGRVDGYRGALARLPAPPLPHGRILPRGNP
;
A
#
# COMPACT_ATOMS: atom_id res chain seq x y z
N MET A 1 12.51 17.10 4.93
CA MET A 1 13.97 16.87 4.99
C MET A 1 14.64 18.03 4.31
N GLU A 2 15.45 18.81 5.02
CA GLU A 2 16.16 19.93 4.42
C GLU A 2 17.10 19.48 3.28
N PRO A 3 17.48 20.37 2.35
CA PRO A 3 18.52 20.09 1.36
C PRO A 3 19.79 19.51 1.98
N GLY A 4 20.37 18.48 1.36
CA GLY A 4 21.57 17.82 1.86
C GLY A 4 21.41 17.01 3.15
N ALA A 5 20.23 17.02 3.79
CA ALA A 5 20.04 16.38 5.08
C ALA A 5 20.20 14.85 4.98
N ARG A 6 20.87 14.27 5.98
CA ARG A 6 20.98 12.83 6.21
C ARG A 6 20.39 12.49 7.56
N VAL A 7 19.42 11.57 7.58
CA VAL A 7 18.75 11.13 8.80
C VAL A 7 18.93 9.62 8.94
N GLN A 8 19.27 9.19 10.15
CA GLN A 8 19.28 7.79 10.54
C GLN A 8 18.07 7.53 11.45
N LEU A 9 17.22 6.62 11.02
CA LEU A 9 15.98 6.26 11.72
C LEU A 9 16.18 4.88 12.35
N PRO A 10 16.21 4.76 13.69
CA PRO A 10 16.18 3.45 14.32
C PRO A 10 14.85 2.76 14.00
N VAL A 11 14.91 1.49 13.61
CA VAL A 11 13.75 0.69 13.23
C VAL A 11 13.80 -0.70 13.84
N SER A 12 12.66 -1.39 13.88
CA SER A 12 12.62 -2.79 14.32
C SER A 12 13.20 -3.70 13.25
N PRO A 13 14.16 -4.60 13.58
CA PRO A 13 14.66 -5.60 12.64
C PRO A 13 13.61 -6.67 12.28
N GLN A 14 12.49 -6.72 12.99
CA GLN A 14 11.38 -7.63 12.67
C GLN A 14 10.44 -7.06 11.60
N PHE A 15 10.60 -5.80 11.23
CA PHE A 15 9.69 -5.10 10.33
C PHE A 15 10.30 -4.96 8.93
N GLU A 16 9.45 -5.05 7.92
CA GLU A 16 9.74 -4.54 6.59
C GLU A 16 9.31 -3.06 6.50
N HIS A 17 9.94 -2.32 5.59
CA HIS A 17 9.78 -0.88 5.47
C HIS A 17 9.62 -0.43 4.03
N GLY A 18 8.71 0.53 3.82
CA GLY A 18 8.48 1.20 2.55
C GLY A 18 8.70 2.71 2.67
N LEU A 19 9.55 3.29 1.82
CA LEU A 19 9.72 4.74 1.72
C LEU A 19 9.08 5.26 0.42
N LEU A 20 7.92 5.91 0.53
CA LEU A 20 7.23 6.53 -0.60
C LEU A 20 7.67 7.99 -0.75
N VAL A 21 8.25 8.33 -1.90
CA VAL A 21 8.79 9.67 -2.16
C VAL A 21 7.75 10.57 -2.82
N ASP A 22 7.48 11.74 -2.25
CA ASP A 22 6.53 12.75 -2.78
C ASP A 22 7.24 13.94 -3.46
N THR A 23 8.57 13.99 -3.38
CA THR A 23 9.42 15.08 -3.93
C THR A 23 10.34 14.57 -5.02
N ALA A 24 11.15 15.45 -5.60
CA ALA A 24 11.96 15.15 -6.78
C ALA A 24 12.84 13.91 -6.61
N ALA A 25 13.62 13.85 -5.52
CA ALA A 25 14.47 12.72 -5.23
C ALA A 25 14.79 12.61 -3.74
N LEU A 26 14.95 11.37 -3.28
CA LEU A 26 15.58 11.00 -2.02
C LEU A 26 16.48 9.78 -2.26
N ARG A 27 17.32 9.44 -1.29
CA ARG A 27 18.10 8.21 -1.28
C ARG A 27 17.79 7.41 -0.03
N LEU A 28 17.43 6.13 -0.19
CA LEU A 28 17.24 5.16 0.89
C LEU A 28 18.43 4.19 0.88
N ALA A 29 19.26 4.24 1.93
CA ALA A 29 20.59 3.64 1.95
C ALA A 29 21.39 4.04 0.69
N ASP A 30 21.66 3.10 -0.21
CA ASP A 30 22.37 3.35 -1.47
C ASP A 30 21.43 3.46 -2.68
N THR A 31 20.12 3.28 -2.49
CA THR A 31 19.11 3.29 -3.56
C THR A 31 18.58 4.71 -3.79
N ALA A 32 18.76 5.23 -5.00
CA ALA A 32 18.14 6.48 -5.41
C ALA A 32 16.66 6.25 -5.74
N LEU A 33 15.80 7.14 -5.26
CA LEU A 33 14.35 7.09 -5.45
C LEU A 33 13.88 8.46 -5.96
N VAL A 34 13.02 8.46 -6.97
CA VAL A 34 12.38 9.67 -7.49
C VAL A 34 10.92 9.75 -7.05
N ARG A 35 10.25 10.86 -7.37
CA ARG A 35 8.85 11.07 -7.05
C ARG A 35 8.00 9.88 -7.50
N ARG A 36 7.14 9.38 -6.59
CA ARG A 36 6.25 8.22 -6.73
C ARG A 36 6.94 6.85 -6.65
N ASP A 37 8.25 6.79 -6.46
CA ASP A 37 8.91 5.53 -6.15
C ASP A 37 8.59 5.10 -4.71
N LEU A 38 8.46 3.78 -4.54
CA LEU A 38 8.40 3.12 -3.26
C LEU A 38 9.70 2.32 -3.08
N GLY A 39 10.61 2.82 -2.27
CA GLY A 39 11.77 2.04 -1.84
C GLY A 39 11.36 0.98 -0.83
N TYR A 40 11.81 -0.25 -1.00
CA TYR A 40 11.52 -1.37 -0.09
C TYR A 40 12.79 -1.83 0.62
N VAL A 41 12.69 -2.06 1.92
CA VAL A 41 13.72 -2.71 2.73
C VAL A 41 13.06 -3.82 3.53
N GLY A 42 13.54 -5.05 3.34
CA GLY A 42 13.05 -6.22 4.09
C GLY A 42 13.43 -6.18 5.57
N THR A 43 13.14 -7.27 6.26
CA THR A 43 13.53 -7.45 7.67
C THR A 43 15.05 -7.56 7.85
N GLY A 44 15.50 -7.45 9.09
CA GLY A 44 16.90 -7.65 9.49
C GLY A 44 17.70 -6.36 9.69
N VAL A 45 17.19 -5.20 9.27
CA VAL A 45 17.84 -3.90 9.50
C VAL A 45 17.35 -3.25 10.80
N SER A 46 18.26 -2.65 11.57
CA SER A 46 17.92 -1.89 12.79
C SER A 46 17.97 -0.38 12.59
N THR A 47 18.44 0.07 11.42
CA THR A 47 18.54 1.50 11.10
C THR A 47 18.32 1.72 9.61
N LEU A 48 17.45 2.65 9.25
CA LEU A 48 17.29 3.16 7.89
C LEU A 48 18.02 4.49 7.76
N THR A 49 18.83 4.63 6.70
CA THR A 49 19.43 5.91 6.35
C THR A 49 18.66 6.52 5.20
N VAL A 50 18.15 7.73 5.38
CA VAL A 50 17.54 8.52 4.29
C VAL A 50 18.36 9.77 4.08
N THR A 51 18.70 10.07 2.83
CA THR A 51 19.44 11.28 2.45
C THR A 51 18.64 12.08 1.43
N ASN A 52 18.61 13.40 1.57
CA ASN A 52 18.14 14.31 0.54
C ASN A 52 19.34 14.82 -0.27
N PRO A 53 19.60 14.31 -1.49
CA PRO A 53 20.74 14.73 -2.29
C PRO A 53 20.49 16.04 -3.06
N THR A 54 19.31 16.64 -2.92
CA THR A 54 18.89 17.81 -3.71
C THR A 54 19.13 19.12 -2.96
N ASP A 55 18.98 20.23 -3.69
CA ASP A 55 19.00 21.61 -3.21
C ASP A 55 17.63 22.11 -2.73
N ALA A 56 16.59 21.26 -2.79
CA ALA A 56 15.23 21.57 -2.37
C ALA A 56 14.79 20.73 -1.16
N PRO A 57 13.79 21.18 -0.36
CA PRO A 57 13.24 20.37 0.71
C PRO A 57 12.59 19.08 0.19
N GLY A 58 12.96 17.95 0.79
CA GLY A 58 12.42 16.62 0.51
C GLY A 58 11.27 16.21 1.43
N ARG A 59 10.30 15.48 0.89
CA ARG A 59 9.17 14.87 1.61
C ARG A 59 8.98 13.43 1.17
N ALA A 60 8.77 12.55 2.16
CA ALA A 60 8.43 11.16 1.96
C ALA A 60 7.56 10.65 3.12
N LEU A 61 6.89 9.53 2.88
CA LEU A 61 6.19 8.74 3.88
C LEU A 61 6.98 7.46 4.14
N LEU A 62 7.31 7.20 5.40
CA LEU A 62 7.86 5.93 5.83
C LEU A 62 6.73 5.07 6.40
N LEU A 63 6.57 3.88 5.84
CA LEU A 63 5.67 2.83 6.30
C LEU A 63 6.51 1.69 6.85
N GLY A 64 6.09 1.06 7.95
CA GLY A 64 6.77 -0.10 8.51
C GLY A 64 5.82 -0.98 9.30
N GLY A 65 6.08 -2.28 9.28
CA GLY A 65 5.25 -3.27 9.97
C GLY A 65 5.87 -4.66 9.91
N ALA A 66 5.38 -5.57 10.77
CA ALA A 66 5.74 -6.97 10.67
C ALA A 66 5.27 -7.53 9.32
N PRO A 67 6.09 -8.37 8.64
CA PRO A 67 5.67 -9.03 7.41
C PRO A 67 4.35 -9.78 7.61
N PHE A 68 3.47 -9.69 6.61
CA PHE A 68 2.14 -10.26 6.73
C PHE A 68 2.17 -11.78 6.53
N GLY A 69 1.91 -12.57 7.57
CA GLY A 69 2.07 -14.03 7.52
C GLY A 69 0.96 -14.78 6.75
N GLU A 70 -0.14 -14.13 6.41
CA GLU A 70 -1.28 -14.75 5.71
C GLU A 70 -1.22 -14.47 4.21
N GLN A 71 -1.72 -15.42 3.41
CA GLN A 71 -1.93 -15.20 1.98
C GLN A 71 -3.24 -14.44 1.75
N ILE A 72 -3.18 -13.33 1.01
CA ILE A 72 -4.37 -12.51 0.70
C ILE A 72 -4.63 -12.45 -0.81
N VAL A 73 -5.90 -12.43 -1.16
CA VAL A 73 -6.39 -12.09 -2.50
C VAL A 73 -6.96 -10.68 -2.42
N MET A 74 -6.44 -9.78 -3.24
CA MET A 74 -6.95 -8.41 -3.36
C MET A 74 -7.43 -8.16 -4.78
N TRP A 75 -8.66 -7.67 -4.91
CA TRP A 75 -9.23 -7.22 -6.17
C TRP A 75 -10.22 -6.11 -5.93
N TRP A 76 -10.07 -5.01 -6.67
CA TRP A 76 -10.83 -3.78 -6.43
C TRP A 76 -10.74 -3.38 -4.94
N ASN A 77 -11.86 -3.03 -4.31
CA ASN A 77 -11.96 -2.65 -2.90
C ASN A 77 -12.16 -3.86 -1.96
N PHE A 78 -11.86 -5.08 -2.42
CA PHE A 78 -12.04 -6.32 -1.67
C PHE A 78 -10.71 -6.97 -1.32
N VAL A 79 -10.57 -7.34 -0.04
CA VAL A 79 -9.47 -8.15 0.47
C VAL A 79 -10.07 -9.37 1.14
N GLY A 80 -9.69 -10.55 0.68
CA GLY A 80 -10.12 -11.84 1.23
C GLY A 80 -8.98 -12.85 1.20
N ARG A 81 -9.28 -14.10 1.55
CA ARG A 81 -8.31 -15.20 1.61
C ARG A 81 -8.32 -16.07 0.35
N SER A 82 -9.34 -15.94 -0.48
CA SER A 82 -9.51 -16.75 -1.69
C SER A 82 -10.25 -16.00 -2.80
N HIS A 83 -10.14 -16.50 -4.03
CA HIS A 83 -10.94 -16.00 -5.15
C HIS A 83 -12.44 -16.13 -4.90
N ASP A 84 -12.87 -17.20 -4.24
CA ASP A 84 -14.28 -17.48 -3.99
C ASP A 84 -14.87 -16.48 -2.97
N GLU A 85 -14.08 -16.04 -2.00
CA GLU A 85 -14.46 -14.91 -1.12
C GLU A 85 -14.62 -13.60 -1.90
N ILE A 86 -13.75 -13.32 -2.88
CA ILE A 86 -13.87 -12.13 -3.72
C ILE A 86 -15.15 -12.17 -4.57
N ILE A 87 -15.52 -13.33 -5.13
CA ILE A 87 -16.80 -13.53 -5.81
C ILE A 87 -17.94 -13.21 -4.85
N ALA A 88 -17.93 -13.82 -3.65
CA ALA A 88 -18.97 -13.60 -2.66
C ALA A 88 -19.09 -12.12 -2.23
N PHE A 89 -17.97 -11.42 -2.04
CA PHE A 89 -17.98 -9.98 -1.70
C PHE A 89 -18.52 -9.13 -2.83
N ARG A 90 -18.16 -9.44 -4.08
CA ARG A 90 -18.69 -8.76 -5.25
C ARG A 90 -20.18 -8.96 -5.37
N ASP A 91 -20.67 -10.19 -5.24
CA ASP A 91 -22.10 -10.47 -5.36
C ASP A 91 -22.89 -9.80 -4.24
N ALA A 92 -22.38 -9.84 -3.00
CA ALA A 92 -22.97 -9.15 -1.86
C ALA A 92 -22.99 -7.61 -2.04
N TRP A 93 -22.01 -7.03 -2.72
CA TRP A 93 -21.96 -5.60 -3.03
C TRP A 93 -22.98 -5.23 -4.12
N GLN A 94 -23.04 -6.02 -5.19
CA GLN A 94 -23.95 -5.79 -6.32
C GLN A 94 -25.42 -5.97 -5.95
N HIS A 95 -25.72 -6.87 -4.99
CA HIS A 95 -27.07 -7.07 -4.46
C HIS A 95 -27.40 -6.16 -3.27
N GLU A 96 -26.53 -5.19 -2.94
CA GLU A 96 -26.73 -4.24 -1.84
C GLU A 96 -27.04 -4.91 -0.49
N SER A 97 -26.39 -6.05 -0.21
CA SER A 97 -26.59 -6.75 1.05
C SER A 97 -26.25 -5.89 2.26
N ASP A 98 -26.87 -6.20 3.40
CA ASP A 98 -26.70 -5.47 4.67
C ASP A 98 -25.24 -5.42 5.15
N ARG A 99 -24.40 -6.36 4.70
CA ARG A 99 -22.96 -6.41 5.00
C ARG A 99 -22.24 -5.09 4.69
N PHE A 100 -22.63 -4.39 3.64
CA PHE A 100 -21.98 -3.14 3.21
C PHE A 100 -22.69 -1.88 3.69
N GLY A 101 -23.82 -2.02 4.40
CA GLY A 101 -24.63 -0.91 4.86
C GLY A 101 -25.09 0.01 3.73
N ARG A 102 -25.55 1.21 4.09
CA ARG A 102 -25.88 2.31 3.16
C ARG A 102 -25.22 3.60 3.65
N VAL A 103 -24.94 4.52 2.73
CA VAL A 103 -24.42 5.85 3.07
C VAL A 103 -25.55 6.85 2.93
N ASP A 104 -26.15 7.22 4.05
CA ASP A 104 -27.25 8.19 4.07
C ASP A 104 -26.75 9.60 3.74
N GLY A 105 -27.55 10.35 2.98
CA GLY A 105 -27.23 11.71 2.58
C GLY A 105 -26.28 11.84 1.38
N TYR A 106 -25.83 10.72 0.78
CA TYR A 106 -25.07 10.78 -0.48
C TYR A 106 -25.94 11.30 -1.64
N ARG A 107 -25.45 12.32 -2.35
CA ARG A 107 -26.15 12.99 -3.48
C ARG A 107 -25.35 12.87 -4.78
N GLY A 108 -25.01 11.64 -5.17
CA GLY A 108 -24.37 11.37 -6.46
C GLY A 108 -25.35 10.77 -7.48
N ALA A 109 -24.94 10.76 -8.75
CA ALA A 109 -25.76 10.23 -9.85
C ALA A 109 -25.99 8.71 -9.74
N LEU A 110 -25.06 7.97 -9.11
CA LEU A 110 -25.18 6.55 -8.83
C LEU A 110 -25.34 6.37 -7.32
N ALA A 111 -26.30 5.56 -6.87
CA ALA A 111 -26.43 5.26 -5.44
C ALA A 111 -25.21 4.51 -4.86
N ARG A 112 -24.54 3.70 -5.69
CA ARG A 112 -23.27 3.01 -5.41
C ARG A 112 -22.45 2.87 -6.68
N LEU A 113 -21.13 2.84 -6.54
CA LEU A 113 -20.24 2.48 -7.64
C LEU A 113 -20.36 0.98 -7.94
N PRO A 114 -20.68 0.57 -9.18
CA PRO A 114 -20.76 -0.85 -9.51
C PRO A 114 -19.37 -1.49 -9.44
N ALA A 115 -19.29 -2.69 -8.89
CA ALA A 115 -18.05 -3.45 -8.93
C ALA A 115 -17.73 -3.84 -10.40
N PRO A 116 -16.48 -3.73 -10.86
CA PRO A 116 -16.09 -4.16 -12.21
C PRO A 116 -16.41 -5.64 -12.48
N PRO A 117 -16.47 -6.11 -13.74
CA PRO A 117 -16.49 -7.54 -14.03
C PRO A 117 -15.21 -8.21 -13.50
N LEU A 118 -15.32 -9.44 -13.03
CA LEU A 118 -14.15 -10.23 -12.64
C LEU A 118 -13.31 -10.57 -13.88
N PRO A 119 -11.98 -10.67 -13.75
CA PRO A 119 -11.13 -11.12 -14.84
C PRO A 119 -11.49 -12.56 -15.23
N HIS A 120 -11.19 -12.95 -16.47
CA HIS A 120 -11.47 -14.30 -17.00
C HIS A 120 -10.65 -15.44 -16.35
N GLY A 121 -9.88 -15.16 -15.29
CA GLY A 121 -9.01 -16.13 -14.61
C GLY A 121 -9.07 -16.00 -13.09
N ARG A 122 -8.55 -17.02 -12.40
CA ARG A 122 -8.51 -17.05 -10.93
C ARG A 122 -7.51 -16.03 -10.40
N ILE A 123 -7.94 -15.22 -9.44
CA ILE A 123 -7.06 -14.29 -8.75
C ILE A 123 -6.28 -15.08 -7.70
N LEU A 124 -4.96 -15.06 -7.81
CA LEU A 124 -4.07 -15.83 -6.95
C LEU A 124 -3.77 -15.09 -5.64
N PRO A 125 -3.68 -15.81 -4.51
CA PRO A 125 -3.20 -15.22 -3.26
C PRO A 125 -1.75 -14.72 -3.41
N ARG A 126 -1.46 -13.57 -2.83
CA ARG A 126 -0.11 -13.03 -2.66
C ARG A 126 0.38 -13.39 -1.26
N GLY A 127 1.55 -14.01 -1.18
CA GLY A 127 2.30 -14.20 0.06
C GLY A 127 3.52 -13.28 0.11
N ASN A 128 4.24 -13.31 1.22
CA ASN A 128 5.53 -12.62 1.32
C ASN A 128 6.54 -13.23 0.33
N PRO A 129 7.41 -12.41 -0.28
CA PRO A 129 8.52 -12.89 -1.11
C PRO A 129 9.54 -13.71 -0.32
#